data_AF-A0A949WV65-F1
#
_entry.id   AF-A0A949WV65-F1
#
_cell.length_a   1.000
_cell.length_b   1.000
_cell.length_c   1.000
_cell.angle_alpha   90.00
_cell.angle_beta   90.00
_cell.angle_gamma   90.00
#
_symmetry.space_group_name_H-M   'P 1'
#
loop_
_entity.id
_entity.type
_entity.pdbx_description
1 polymer ?
#
loop_
_entity_poly.entity_id
_entity_poly.type
_entity_poly.pdbx_seq_one_letter_code
_entity_poly.pdbx_strand_id
1 'polypeptide(L)'
;MFKSKSISLYLLGIIGLIPISIALNFNSIKPAYACSPAPGSKPSTIAQRVDKTPIVFQGIVRRVKGDTLVIYVKRYLKGVGPKLVNLKGFNLTSCDNFIQKPGGNFIFFAENKGSQPWNAVYDGAFGSVRSWDAKTREELRELGLIGKKVEKTSKCAFDDRKTVGTVKNKVGTVRRIHDKLYIIISEDNRSRFAPCNLPDEFKREGLKIRFSGDIKEIYPNERWAATLFKLTDYKVADSEDK
;
A
#
# COMPACT_ATOMS: atom_id res chain seq x y z
N MET A 1 52.45 2.18 76.72
CA MET A 1 52.60 0.79 76.21
C MET A 1 52.49 0.84 74.69
N PHE A 2 53.56 1.06 73.93
CA PHE A 2 54.65 0.15 73.52
C PHE A 2 54.19 -1.16 72.85
N LYS A 3 54.35 -1.21 71.51
CA LYS A 3 54.92 -2.29 70.64
C LYS A 3 54.36 -2.09 69.21
N SER A 4 55.10 -1.61 68.21
CA SER A 4 56.39 -2.00 67.59
C SER A 4 56.32 -3.20 66.63
N LYS A 5 56.86 -2.94 65.43
CA LYS A 5 57.36 -3.82 64.34
C LYS A 5 56.32 -4.28 63.29
N SER A 6 56.59 -4.35 61.99
CA SER A 6 57.88 -4.45 61.27
C SER A 6 57.75 -3.94 59.84
N ILE A 7 58.87 -3.45 59.31
CA ILE A 7 59.16 -3.16 57.89
C ILE A 7 59.21 -4.47 57.08
N SER A 8 58.76 -4.44 55.82
CA SER A 8 59.25 -5.37 54.80
C SER A 8 59.35 -4.67 53.45
N LEU A 9 60.59 -4.29 53.10
CA LEU A 9 61.03 -3.90 51.76
C LEU A 9 61.19 -5.19 50.94
N TYR A 10 60.54 -5.28 49.79
CA TYR A 10 61.05 -6.13 48.70
C TYR A 10 61.08 -5.33 47.39
N LEU A 11 62.32 -5.16 46.94
CA LEU A 11 62.77 -4.70 45.65
C LEU A 11 62.53 -5.78 44.57
N LEU A 12 62.52 -5.33 43.32
CA LEU A 12 62.80 -6.05 42.07
C LEU A 12 61.65 -6.80 41.37
N GLY A 13 61.41 -6.40 40.11
CA GLY A 13 60.67 -7.20 39.14
C GLY A 13 60.14 -6.43 37.92
N ILE A 14 60.99 -5.65 37.24
CA ILE A 14 60.67 -5.16 35.89
C ILE A 14 60.75 -6.36 34.92
N ILE A 15 59.60 -6.82 34.40
CA ILE A 15 59.50 -7.42 33.06
C ILE A 15 58.20 -6.93 32.44
N GLY A 16 58.31 -5.85 31.66
CA GLY A 16 57.25 -5.40 30.77
C GLY A 16 57.06 -6.40 29.63
N LEU A 17 56.06 -7.26 29.74
CA LEU A 17 55.47 -7.94 28.59
C LEU A 17 54.51 -6.96 27.91
N ILE A 18 55.00 -6.30 26.86
CA ILE A 18 54.17 -5.55 25.92
C ILE A 18 53.22 -6.56 25.26
N PRO A 19 51.88 -6.47 25.45
CA PRO A 19 50.97 -7.21 24.61
C PRO A 19 51.12 -6.62 23.20
N ILE A 20 51.71 -7.40 22.29
CA ILE A 20 51.59 -7.16 20.86
C ILE A 20 50.11 -7.40 20.55
N SER A 21 49.31 -6.33 20.67
CA SER A 21 47.97 -6.26 20.12
C SER A 21 48.13 -6.31 18.61
N ILE A 22 48.09 -7.52 18.06
CA ILE A 22 47.88 -7.72 16.63
C ILE A 22 46.47 -7.19 16.37
N ALA A 23 46.40 -5.92 15.97
CA ALA A 23 45.18 -5.35 15.41
C ALA A 23 44.94 -6.08 14.07
N LEU A 24 44.27 -7.24 14.15
CA LEU A 24 43.64 -7.85 13.00
C LEU A 24 42.60 -6.85 12.52
N ASN A 25 42.99 -6.03 11.56
CA ASN A 25 42.09 -5.26 10.71
C ASN A 25 41.26 -6.26 9.92
N PHE A 26 40.27 -6.86 10.60
CA PHE A 26 39.14 -7.50 9.94
C PHE A 26 38.35 -6.38 9.26
N ASN A 27 38.83 -5.96 8.09
CA ASN A 27 37.97 -5.34 7.11
C ASN A 27 36.79 -6.27 6.96
N SER A 28 35.65 -5.88 7.51
CA SER A 28 34.39 -6.59 7.36
C SER A 28 34.11 -6.63 5.87
N ILE A 29 34.46 -7.73 5.21
CA ILE A 29 34.08 -8.02 3.83
C ILE A 29 32.56 -8.14 3.89
N LYS A 30 31.86 -7.02 3.68
CA LYS A 30 30.42 -7.05 3.44
C LYS A 30 30.22 -7.90 2.19
N PRO A 31 29.42 -8.96 2.24
CA PRO A 31 29.22 -9.82 1.08
C PRO A 31 28.44 -9.03 0.01
N ALA A 32 29.17 -8.33 -0.86
CA ALA A 32 28.60 -7.58 -1.98
C ALA A 32 27.97 -8.52 -3.04
N TYR A 33 28.25 -9.82 -2.95
CA TYR A 33 27.75 -10.84 -3.88
C TYR A 33 26.35 -11.39 -3.56
N ALA A 34 25.73 -11.03 -2.42
CA ALA A 34 24.37 -11.48 -2.10
C ALA A 34 23.28 -10.67 -2.82
N CYS A 35 23.67 -9.64 -3.58
CA CYS A 35 22.77 -8.63 -4.09
C CYS A 35 22.69 -8.58 -5.62
N SER A 36 22.95 -9.68 -6.33
CA SER A 36 22.72 -9.73 -7.78
C SER A 36 21.80 -10.89 -8.10
N PRO A 37 20.68 -10.64 -8.82
CA PRO A 37 19.89 -11.73 -9.37
C PRO A 37 20.81 -12.64 -10.20
N ALA A 38 20.52 -13.95 -10.21
CA ALA A 38 21.25 -14.87 -11.09
C ALA A 38 21.15 -14.38 -12.55
N PRO A 39 22.21 -14.50 -13.38
CA PRO A 39 22.16 -14.09 -14.77
C PRO A 39 20.94 -14.67 -15.50
N GLY A 40 20.17 -13.81 -16.18
CA GLY A 40 18.95 -14.20 -16.89
C GLY A 40 17.68 -14.30 -16.04
N SER A 41 17.77 -14.16 -14.71
CA SER A 41 16.56 -14.06 -13.88
C SER A 41 15.80 -12.76 -14.19
N LYS A 42 14.47 -12.89 -14.21
CA LYS A 42 13.55 -11.78 -14.50
C LYS A 42 12.66 -11.53 -13.28
N PRO A 43 12.27 -10.27 -13.03
CA PRO A 43 11.25 -9.97 -12.03
C PRO A 43 9.95 -10.70 -12.34
N SER A 44 9.23 -11.11 -11.29
CA SER A 44 7.85 -11.58 -11.43
C SER A 44 6.98 -10.49 -12.09
N THR A 45 6.05 -10.92 -12.94
CA THR A 45 5.08 -10.01 -13.56
C THR A 45 4.15 -9.40 -12.51
N ILE A 46 3.55 -8.23 -12.79
CA ILE A 46 2.59 -7.63 -11.86
C ILE A 46 1.43 -8.59 -11.56
N ALA A 47 0.96 -9.34 -12.55
CA ALA A 47 -0.09 -10.34 -12.38
C ALA A 47 0.28 -11.39 -11.31
N GLN A 48 1.46 -12.00 -11.44
CA GLN A 48 1.97 -12.99 -10.50
C GLN A 48 2.14 -12.42 -9.09
N ARG A 49 2.62 -11.17 -8.99
CA ARG A 49 2.79 -10.51 -7.70
C ARG A 49 1.43 -10.20 -7.05
N VAL A 50 0.47 -9.70 -7.82
CA VAL A 50 -0.88 -9.41 -7.33
C VAL A 50 -1.57 -10.68 -6.85
N ASP A 51 -1.40 -11.79 -7.55
CA ASP A 51 -1.96 -13.08 -7.17
C ASP A 51 -1.44 -13.55 -5.81
N LYS A 52 -0.12 -13.61 -5.65
CA LYS A 52 0.56 -14.10 -4.43
C LYS A 52 0.49 -13.16 -3.24
N THR A 53 0.19 -11.89 -3.44
CA THR A 53 0.21 -10.88 -2.38
C THR A 53 -1.20 -10.66 -1.81
N PRO A 54 -1.42 -10.74 -0.49
CA PRO A 54 -2.73 -10.50 0.10
C PRO A 54 -3.22 -9.06 -0.07
N ILE A 55 -2.34 -8.07 0.11
CA ILE A 55 -2.66 -6.65 0.07
C ILE A 55 -1.76 -5.95 -0.95
N VAL A 56 -2.38 -5.30 -1.93
CA VAL A 56 -1.69 -4.51 -2.96
C VAL A 56 -2.28 -3.13 -2.99
N PHE A 57 -1.45 -2.09 -2.90
CA PHE A 57 -1.93 -0.72 -2.85
C PHE A 57 -0.98 0.26 -3.54
N GLN A 58 -1.54 1.33 -4.06
CA GLN A 58 -0.79 2.48 -4.55
C GLN A 58 -0.63 3.49 -3.41
N GLY A 59 0.57 4.03 -3.22
CA GLY A 59 0.81 5.03 -2.18
C GLY A 59 1.95 5.98 -2.47
N ILE A 60 1.97 7.09 -1.71
CA ILE A 60 3.09 8.04 -1.67
C ILE A 60 3.88 7.83 -0.39
N VAL A 61 5.20 7.69 -0.53
CA VAL A 61 6.11 7.59 0.62
C VAL A 61 6.15 8.94 1.34
N ARG A 62 5.74 8.98 2.61
CA ARG A 62 5.76 10.19 3.46
C ARG A 62 7.04 10.28 4.27
N ARG A 63 7.56 9.15 4.74
CA ARG A 63 8.77 9.08 5.55
C ARG A 63 9.48 7.75 5.36
N VAL A 64 10.81 7.78 5.41
CA VAL A 64 11.68 6.60 5.48
C VAL A 64 12.38 6.63 6.84
N LYS A 65 12.30 5.55 7.61
CA LYS A 65 12.97 5.41 8.92
C LYS A 65 13.55 3.99 9.03
N GLY A 66 14.86 3.86 8.75
CA GLY A 66 15.51 2.55 8.71
C GLY A 66 14.88 1.65 7.65
N ASP A 67 14.42 0.47 8.08
CA ASP A 67 13.73 -0.53 7.25
C ASP A 67 12.21 -0.31 7.13
N THR A 68 11.71 0.82 7.66
CA THR A 68 10.29 1.12 7.75
C THR A 68 9.91 2.33 6.90
N LEU A 69 8.88 2.17 6.07
CA LEU A 69 8.25 3.23 5.29
C LEU A 69 6.94 3.66 5.94
N VAL A 70 6.70 4.96 6.04
CA VAL A 70 5.38 5.52 6.33
C VAL A 70 4.76 5.97 5.01
N ILE A 71 3.64 5.35 4.62
CA ILE A 71 3.05 5.50 3.30
C ILE A 71 1.64 6.06 3.42
N TYR A 72 1.36 7.11 2.65
CA TYR A 72 -0.01 7.57 2.44
C TYR A 72 -0.63 6.78 1.28
N VAL A 73 -1.62 5.94 1.58
CA VAL A 73 -2.29 5.09 0.60
C VAL A 73 -3.25 5.94 -0.23
N LYS A 74 -3.04 5.96 -1.55
CA LYS A 74 -3.96 6.57 -2.50
C LYS A 74 -5.17 5.68 -2.77
N ARG A 75 -4.94 4.36 -2.85
CA ARG A 75 -5.96 3.33 -3.10
C ARG A 75 -5.42 1.94 -2.84
N TYR A 76 -6.33 1.02 -2.54
CA TYR A 76 -6.08 -0.41 -2.57
C TYR A 76 -6.44 -0.95 -3.96
N LEU A 77 -5.53 -1.73 -4.54
CA LEU A 77 -5.74 -2.50 -5.77
C LEU A 77 -6.22 -3.93 -5.43
N LYS A 78 -5.77 -4.46 -4.28
CA LYS A 78 -6.21 -5.71 -3.66
C LYS A 78 -6.16 -5.59 -2.14
N GLY A 79 -7.13 -6.19 -1.45
CA GLY A 79 -7.26 -6.07 0.00
C GLY A 79 -7.81 -4.71 0.44
N VAL A 80 -7.81 -4.47 1.75
CA VAL A 80 -8.29 -3.23 2.38
C VAL A 80 -7.40 -2.86 3.57
N GLY A 81 -7.43 -1.59 3.98
CA GLY A 81 -6.74 -1.15 5.19
C GLY A 81 -6.74 0.37 5.39
N PRO A 82 -5.88 0.89 6.28
CA PRO A 82 -5.88 2.30 6.65
C PRO A 82 -5.31 3.21 5.56
N LYS A 83 -5.59 4.52 5.64
CA LYS A 83 -5.00 5.54 4.74
C LYS A 83 -3.51 5.77 4.97
N LEU A 84 -3.01 5.44 6.16
CA LEU A 84 -1.60 5.57 6.52
C LEU A 84 -1.08 4.19 6.92
N VAL A 85 -0.08 3.70 6.21
CA VAL A 85 0.52 2.36 6.41
C VAL A 85 1.97 2.51 6.81
N ASN A 86 2.33 1.90 7.95
CA ASN A 86 3.71 1.62 8.29
C ASN A 86 4.09 0.26 7.70
N LEU A 87 5.01 0.24 6.75
CA LEU A 87 5.47 -0.96 6.06
C LEU A 87 6.92 -1.24 6.45
N LYS A 88 7.17 -2.40 7.08
CA LYS A 88 8.48 -2.82 7.57
C LYS A 88 9.12 -3.84 6.62
N GLY A 89 10.42 -4.02 6.80
CA GLY A 89 11.23 -4.97 6.07
C GLY A 89 11.70 -4.42 4.74
N PHE A 90 11.57 -3.13 4.48
CA PHE A 90 12.04 -2.46 3.26
C PHE A 90 13.58 -2.33 3.26
N ASN A 91 14.23 -2.47 2.10
CA ASN A 91 15.70 -2.46 1.92
C ASN A 91 16.51 -3.54 2.70
N LEU A 92 15.86 -4.51 3.35
CA LEU A 92 16.61 -5.58 4.05
C LEU A 92 17.20 -6.61 3.09
N THR A 93 16.50 -6.88 1.99
CA THR A 93 16.83 -7.95 1.04
C THR A 93 16.86 -7.48 -0.42
N SER A 94 16.47 -6.22 -0.68
CA SER A 94 16.50 -5.64 -2.02
C SER A 94 17.88 -5.11 -2.34
N CYS A 95 18.39 -5.48 -3.50
CA CYS A 95 19.66 -5.03 -4.04
C CYS A 95 19.57 -3.61 -4.60
N ASP A 96 18.36 -3.24 -5.02
CA ASP A 96 18.01 -1.91 -5.48
C ASP A 96 17.37 -1.16 -4.31
N ASN A 97 18.04 -0.12 -3.83
CA ASN A 97 17.52 0.82 -2.84
C ASN A 97 16.44 1.73 -3.49
N PHE A 98 15.31 1.18 -3.88
CA PHE A 98 14.33 1.91 -4.70
C PHE A 98 13.70 3.12 -4.00
N ILE A 99 13.67 3.16 -2.67
CA ILE A 99 13.01 4.25 -1.92
C ILE A 99 13.92 4.73 -0.79
N GLN A 100 14.80 5.67 -1.13
CA GLN A 100 15.65 6.35 -0.14
C GLN A 100 15.09 7.71 0.30
N LYS A 101 14.10 8.25 -0.44
CA LYS A 101 13.57 9.60 -0.21
C LYS A 101 12.03 9.60 -0.22
N PRO A 102 11.39 10.44 0.62
CA PRO A 102 9.95 10.70 0.53
C PRO A 102 9.52 11.26 -0.84
N GLY A 103 8.22 11.18 -1.10
CA GLY A 103 7.56 11.78 -2.28
C GLY A 103 7.29 10.81 -3.42
N GLY A 104 8.03 9.70 -3.50
CA GLY A 104 7.84 8.72 -4.56
C GLY A 104 6.47 8.01 -4.50
N ASN A 105 5.90 7.75 -5.68
CA ASN A 105 4.61 7.11 -5.88
C ASN A 105 4.82 5.69 -6.42
N PHE A 106 4.36 4.69 -5.70
CA PHE A 106 4.65 3.28 -5.98
C PHE A 106 3.42 2.41 -5.77
N ILE A 107 3.49 1.21 -6.36
CA ILE A 107 2.71 0.05 -5.94
C ILE A 107 3.49 -0.69 -4.88
N PHE A 108 2.82 -0.98 -3.77
CA PHE A 108 3.35 -1.75 -2.64
C PHE A 108 2.67 -3.10 -2.56
N PHE A 109 3.48 -4.13 -2.32
CA PHE A 109 3.03 -5.49 -2.08
C PHE A 109 3.25 -5.81 -0.60
N ALA A 110 2.19 -6.11 0.13
CA ALA A 110 2.24 -6.24 1.58
C ALA A 110 1.37 -7.40 2.11
N GLU A 111 1.72 -7.84 3.31
CA GLU A 111 0.92 -8.73 4.13
C GLU A 111 0.68 -8.09 5.51
N ASN A 112 -0.52 -8.31 6.05
CA ASN A 112 -0.90 -7.88 7.38
C ASN A 112 -0.96 -9.10 8.31
N LYS A 113 -0.15 -9.11 9.37
CA LYS A 113 -0.14 -10.16 10.41
C LYS A 113 -0.90 -9.76 11.68
N GLY A 114 -1.93 -8.92 11.54
CA GLY A 114 -2.84 -8.51 12.63
C GLY A 114 -2.86 -7.00 12.83
N SER A 115 -1.73 -6.41 13.21
CA SER A 115 -1.59 -4.96 13.45
C SER A 115 -0.37 -4.37 12.71
N GLN A 116 -0.29 -3.04 12.67
CA GLN A 116 0.89 -2.38 12.10
C GLN A 116 2.14 -2.60 12.97
N PRO A 117 3.34 -2.62 12.38
CA PRO A 117 3.62 -2.43 10.95
C PRO A 117 3.30 -3.67 10.10
N TRP A 118 2.90 -3.44 8.85
CA TRP A 118 2.75 -4.50 7.85
C TRP A 118 4.11 -4.96 7.32
N ASN A 119 4.18 -6.16 6.73
CA ASN A 119 5.42 -6.66 6.14
C ASN A 119 5.39 -6.52 4.62
N ALA A 120 6.52 -6.13 4.04
CA ALA A 120 6.68 -6.07 2.60
C ALA A 120 6.83 -7.49 2.01
N VAL A 121 6.12 -7.77 0.91
CA VAL A 121 6.18 -9.04 0.18
C VAL A 121 7.17 -8.91 -0.98
N TYR A 122 8.25 -9.68 -0.89
CA TYR A 122 9.40 -9.58 -1.78
C TYR A 122 9.29 -10.47 -3.02
N ASP A 123 9.85 -9.97 -4.12
CA ASP A 123 10.09 -10.72 -5.36
C ASP A 123 11.59 -11.02 -5.49
N GLY A 124 12.13 -11.79 -4.53
CA GLY A 124 13.56 -12.07 -4.44
C GLY A 124 14.41 -10.78 -4.45
N ALA A 125 15.39 -10.74 -5.35
CA ALA A 125 16.29 -9.59 -5.55
C ALA A 125 15.60 -8.34 -6.14
N PHE A 126 14.39 -8.47 -6.69
CA PHE A 126 13.69 -7.40 -7.42
C PHE A 126 12.78 -6.53 -6.51
N GLY A 127 12.89 -6.70 -5.20
CA GLY A 127 12.27 -5.84 -4.19
C GLY A 127 10.76 -6.04 -3.97
N SER A 128 10.18 -5.16 -3.16
CA SER A 128 8.79 -5.24 -2.69
C SER A 128 7.86 -4.17 -3.28
N VAL A 129 8.34 -3.41 -4.26
CA VAL A 129 7.63 -2.28 -4.88
C VAL A 129 7.80 -2.23 -6.40
N ARG A 130 6.92 -1.46 -7.07
CA ARG A 130 7.06 -1.04 -8.48
C ARG A 130 6.74 0.45 -8.59
N SER A 131 7.47 1.17 -9.43
CA SER A 131 7.21 2.59 -9.72
C SER A 131 5.83 2.77 -10.32
N TRP A 132 5.12 3.84 -9.94
CA TRP A 132 3.86 4.21 -10.59
C TRP A 132 4.13 4.95 -11.90
N ASP A 133 4.60 4.22 -12.92
CA ASP A 133 4.91 4.74 -14.26
C ASP A 133 3.89 4.32 -15.33
N ALA A 134 4.11 4.73 -16.58
CA ALA A 134 3.21 4.43 -17.69
C ALA A 134 3.07 2.93 -17.96
N LYS A 135 4.20 2.21 -17.98
CA LYS A 135 4.25 0.76 -18.20
C LYS A 135 3.49 0.00 -17.11
N THR A 136 3.78 0.33 -15.86
CA THR A 136 3.12 -0.28 -14.70
C THR A 136 1.60 -0.06 -14.73
N ARG A 137 1.15 1.12 -15.16
CA ARG A 137 -0.29 1.39 -15.30
C ARG A 137 -0.92 0.64 -16.46
N GLU A 138 -0.24 0.48 -17.58
CA GLU A 138 -0.72 -0.33 -18.69
C GLU A 138 -0.94 -1.78 -18.25
N GLU A 139 0.05 -2.40 -17.60
CA GLU A 139 -0.07 -3.75 -17.02
C GLU A 139 -1.26 -3.83 -16.03
N LEU A 140 -1.44 -2.81 -15.17
CA LEU A 140 -2.59 -2.77 -14.26
C LEU A 140 -3.95 -2.63 -14.97
N ARG A 141 -4.01 -1.94 -16.11
CA ARG A 141 -5.23 -1.80 -16.93
C ARG A 141 -5.59 -3.11 -17.59
N GLU A 142 -4.61 -3.82 -18.14
CA GLU A 142 -4.79 -5.17 -18.70
C GLU A 142 -5.32 -6.14 -17.65
N LEU A 143 -4.88 -6.01 -16.40
CA LEU A 143 -5.39 -6.79 -15.27
C LEU A 143 -6.75 -6.29 -14.73
N GLY A 144 -7.29 -5.21 -15.28
CA GLY A 144 -8.55 -4.62 -14.83
C GLY A 144 -8.52 -4.04 -13.41
N LEU A 145 -7.32 -3.80 -12.87
CA LEU A 145 -7.11 -3.24 -11.52
C LEU A 145 -7.27 -1.72 -11.49
N ILE A 146 -7.13 -1.07 -12.65
CA ILE A 146 -7.46 0.34 -12.89
C ILE A 146 -8.09 0.50 -14.27
N GLY A 147 -8.85 1.57 -14.51
CA GLY A 147 -9.36 1.91 -15.84
C GLY A 147 -10.38 0.94 -16.44
N LYS A 148 -10.64 -0.21 -15.83
CA LYS A 148 -11.61 -1.22 -16.29
C LYS A 148 -12.98 -0.57 -16.41
N LYS A 149 -13.47 -0.47 -17.65
CA LYS A 149 -14.88 -0.25 -17.96
C LYS A 149 -15.57 -1.60 -17.93
N VAL A 150 -16.77 -1.62 -17.39
CA VAL A 150 -17.56 -2.84 -17.24
C VAL A 150 -18.85 -2.70 -18.02
N GLU A 151 -19.29 -3.82 -18.58
CA GLU A 151 -20.57 -3.88 -19.29
C GLU A 151 -21.69 -3.40 -18.38
N LYS A 152 -22.48 -2.47 -18.91
CA LYS A 152 -23.47 -1.73 -18.13
C LYS A 152 -24.69 -2.61 -17.93
N THR A 153 -24.97 -2.98 -16.70
CA THR A 153 -26.28 -3.52 -16.34
C THR A 153 -27.33 -2.40 -16.44
N SER A 154 -28.21 -2.51 -17.44
CA SER A 154 -29.25 -1.52 -17.75
C SER A 154 -30.39 -1.51 -16.73
N LYS A 155 -30.63 -2.65 -16.07
CA LYS A 155 -31.72 -2.86 -15.11
C LYS A 155 -31.41 -2.20 -13.77
N CYS A 156 -32.29 -1.32 -13.31
CA CYS A 156 -32.18 -0.62 -12.04
C CYS A 156 -33.51 -0.66 -11.30
N ALA A 157 -33.48 -0.92 -9.99
CA ALA A 157 -34.66 -0.93 -9.13
C ALA A 157 -35.40 0.43 -9.02
N PHE A 158 -34.82 1.49 -9.57
CA PHE A 158 -35.35 2.86 -9.54
C PHE A 158 -35.75 3.36 -10.93
N ASP A 159 -35.92 2.46 -11.90
CA ASP A 159 -36.24 2.84 -13.28
C ASP A 159 -37.58 3.56 -13.40
N ASP A 160 -38.58 3.14 -12.61
CA ASP A 160 -39.91 3.77 -12.59
C ASP A 160 -39.94 5.13 -11.86
N ARG A 161 -38.84 5.50 -11.19
CA ARG A 161 -38.74 6.76 -10.46
C ARG A 161 -38.27 7.90 -11.36
N LYS A 162 -38.83 9.08 -11.12
CA LYS A 162 -38.43 10.31 -11.82
C LYS A 162 -36.95 10.61 -11.58
N THR A 163 -36.24 11.00 -12.63
CA THR A 163 -34.90 11.56 -12.52
C THR A 163 -35.01 13.03 -12.10
N VAL A 164 -34.42 13.39 -10.97
CA VAL A 164 -34.45 14.76 -10.39
C VAL A 164 -33.12 15.49 -10.52
N GLY A 165 -32.08 14.82 -11.01
CA GLY A 165 -30.78 15.42 -11.28
C GLY A 165 -29.82 14.45 -11.97
N THR A 166 -28.67 14.96 -12.41
CA THR A 166 -27.62 14.15 -13.00
C THR A 166 -26.27 14.48 -12.39
N VAL A 167 -25.40 13.49 -12.27
CA VAL A 167 -24.02 13.63 -11.82
C VAL A 167 -23.13 13.18 -12.96
N LYS A 168 -22.12 14.00 -13.30
CA LYS A 168 -21.19 13.70 -14.38
C LYS A 168 -19.77 13.63 -13.85
N ASN A 169 -19.07 12.58 -14.26
CA ASN A 169 -17.63 12.39 -14.11
C ASN A 169 -17.08 12.64 -12.69
N LYS A 170 -17.84 12.27 -11.64
CA LYS A 170 -17.39 12.39 -10.26
C LYS A 170 -16.49 11.21 -9.89
N VAL A 171 -15.58 11.45 -8.95
CA VAL A 171 -14.79 10.39 -8.30
C VAL A 171 -15.38 10.11 -6.92
N GLY A 172 -15.50 8.84 -6.57
CA GLY A 172 -16.02 8.40 -5.28
C GLY A 172 -15.41 7.09 -4.82
N THR A 173 -15.67 6.74 -3.57
CA THR A 173 -15.23 5.49 -2.95
C THR A 173 -16.45 4.66 -2.58
N VAL A 174 -16.45 3.39 -2.99
CA VAL A 174 -17.48 2.43 -2.62
C VAL A 174 -17.34 2.06 -1.14
N ARG A 175 -18.47 2.10 -0.42
CA ARG A 175 -18.56 1.74 0.99
C ARG A 175 -19.75 0.82 1.22
N ARG A 176 -19.50 -0.31 1.87
CA ARG A 176 -20.49 -1.24 2.40
C ARG A 176 -21.08 -0.65 3.69
N ILE A 177 -22.40 -0.58 3.75
CA ILE A 177 -23.14 -0.13 4.93
C ILE A 177 -23.64 -1.35 5.72
N HIS A 178 -24.16 -2.35 5.03
CA HIS A 178 -24.51 -3.67 5.55
C HIS A 178 -24.47 -4.68 4.39
N ASP A 179 -24.81 -5.95 4.64
CA ASP A 179 -24.58 -7.09 3.72
C ASP A 179 -25.16 -6.94 2.31
N LYS A 180 -26.15 -6.06 2.12
CA LYS A 180 -26.83 -5.86 0.83
C LYS A 180 -26.76 -4.43 0.30
N LEU A 181 -26.16 -3.50 1.04
CA LEU A 181 -26.14 -2.09 0.66
C LEU A 181 -24.71 -1.57 0.53
N TYR A 182 -24.39 -1.16 -0.68
CA TYR A 182 -23.18 -0.43 -1.03
C TYR A 182 -23.56 0.97 -1.47
N ILE A 183 -22.83 1.97 -1.00
CA ILE A 183 -22.97 3.37 -1.39
C ILE A 183 -21.68 3.88 -2.00
N ILE A 184 -21.77 4.93 -2.81
CA ILE A 184 -20.63 5.66 -3.32
C ILE A 184 -20.55 6.99 -2.57
N ILE A 185 -19.48 7.20 -1.82
CA ILE A 185 -19.19 8.48 -1.16
C ILE A 185 -18.32 9.28 -2.11
N SER A 186 -18.76 10.49 -2.50
CA SER A 186 -17.96 11.36 -3.35
C SER A 186 -16.66 11.77 -2.66
N GLU A 187 -15.60 12.03 -3.43
CA GLU A 187 -14.29 12.38 -2.87
C GLU A 187 -14.31 13.66 -2.01
N ASP A 188 -15.20 14.60 -2.35
CA ASP A 188 -15.48 15.80 -1.55
C ASP A 188 -16.20 15.52 -0.22
N ASN A 189 -16.62 14.28 0.03
CA ASN A 189 -17.45 13.82 1.16
C ASN A 189 -18.79 14.55 1.33
N ARG A 190 -19.25 15.29 0.31
CA ARG A 190 -20.51 16.05 0.37
C ARG A 190 -21.72 15.26 -0.09
N SER A 191 -21.52 14.17 -0.83
CA SER A 191 -22.61 13.41 -1.43
C SER A 191 -22.43 11.91 -1.19
N ARG A 192 -23.54 11.23 -0.97
CA ARG A 192 -23.62 9.77 -0.83
C ARG A 192 -24.67 9.27 -1.79
N PHE A 193 -24.30 8.31 -2.63
CA PHE A 193 -25.19 7.75 -3.64
C PHE A 193 -25.43 6.27 -3.36
N ALA A 194 -26.67 5.81 -3.43
CA ALA A 194 -27.06 4.41 -3.37
C ALA A 194 -27.34 3.92 -4.80
N PRO A 195 -26.33 3.38 -5.51
CA PRO A 195 -26.51 2.87 -6.86
C PRO A 195 -27.36 1.59 -6.88
N CYS A 196 -28.46 1.59 -7.62
CA CYS A 196 -29.31 0.40 -7.84
C CYS A 196 -28.69 -0.68 -8.73
N ASN A 197 -27.77 -0.28 -9.61
CA ASN A 197 -27.20 -1.12 -10.67
C ASN A 197 -25.67 -1.19 -10.58
N LEU A 198 -25.13 -1.13 -9.37
CA LEU A 198 -23.70 -1.36 -9.13
C LEU A 198 -23.39 -2.86 -9.33
N PRO A 199 -22.57 -3.23 -10.32
CA PRO A 199 -22.24 -4.64 -10.57
C PRO A 199 -21.39 -5.22 -9.44
N ASP A 200 -21.44 -6.55 -9.29
CA ASP A 200 -20.82 -7.25 -8.15
C ASP A 200 -19.30 -7.04 -8.07
N GLU A 201 -18.61 -6.92 -9.19
CA GLU A 201 -17.16 -6.67 -9.20
C GLU A 201 -16.77 -5.27 -8.65
N PHE A 202 -17.74 -4.36 -8.58
CA PHE A 202 -17.58 -3.04 -7.97
C PHE A 202 -18.07 -2.99 -6.51
N LYS A 203 -18.71 -4.05 -5.99
CA LYS A 203 -19.17 -4.16 -4.59
C LYS A 203 -18.02 -4.51 -3.64
N ARG A 204 -16.96 -3.71 -3.68
CA ARG A 204 -15.75 -3.87 -2.87
C ARG A 204 -15.54 -2.65 -1.98
N GLU A 205 -15.43 -2.87 -0.67
CA GLU A 205 -15.13 -1.81 0.30
C GLU A 205 -13.85 -1.07 -0.09
N GLY A 206 -13.90 0.26 -0.11
CA GLY A 206 -12.74 1.09 -0.43
C GLY A 206 -12.40 1.21 -1.92
N LEU A 207 -13.16 0.59 -2.82
CA LEU A 207 -12.91 0.69 -4.27
C LEU A 207 -13.15 2.13 -4.76
N LYS A 208 -12.13 2.74 -5.35
CA LYS A 208 -12.23 4.08 -5.93
C LYS A 208 -12.70 4.02 -7.37
N ILE A 209 -13.78 4.73 -7.68
CA ILE A 209 -14.44 4.67 -8.98
C ILE A 209 -14.68 6.08 -9.51
N ARG A 210 -14.64 6.22 -10.84
CA ARG A 210 -15.12 7.40 -11.55
C ARG A 210 -16.48 7.06 -12.12
N PHE A 211 -17.49 7.89 -11.88
CA PHE A 211 -18.87 7.56 -12.19
C PHE A 211 -19.70 8.78 -12.64
N SER A 212 -20.74 8.47 -13.39
CA SER A 212 -21.82 9.35 -13.81
C SER A 212 -23.15 8.60 -13.65
N GLY A 213 -24.24 9.34 -13.51
CA GLY A 213 -25.55 8.73 -13.33
C GLY A 213 -26.65 9.71 -13.01
N ASP A 214 -27.83 9.15 -12.83
CA ASP A 214 -29.07 9.87 -12.60
C ASP A 214 -29.45 9.79 -11.12
N ILE A 215 -29.76 10.94 -10.55
CA ILE A 215 -30.36 11.04 -9.21
C ILE A 215 -31.84 10.75 -9.35
N LYS A 216 -32.31 9.75 -8.60
CA LYS A 216 -33.70 9.32 -8.60
C LYS A 216 -34.45 9.92 -7.43
N GLU A 217 -35.73 10.20 -7.65
CA GLU A 217 -36.63 10.78 -6.65
C GLU A 217 -36.73 9.89 -5.41
N ILE A 218 -36.69 10.53 -4.24
CA ILE A 218 -37.04 9.93 -2.96
C ILE A 218 -38.41 10.48 -2.59
N TYR A 219 -39.38 9.60 -2.35
CA TYR A 219 -40.73 10.04 -2.00
C TYR A 219 -40.77 10.61 -0.57
N PRO A 220 -41.71 11.51 -0.25
CA PRO A 220 -41.73 12.26 1.02
C PRO A 220 -41.66 11.42 2.31
N ASN A 221 -42.14 10.17 2.28
CA ASN A 221 -42.20 9.28 3.44
C ASN A 221 -41.09 8.23 3.49
N GLU A 222 -40.08 8.34 2.62
CA GLU A 222 -38.97 7.40 2.58
C GLU A 222 -37.74 7.91 3.33
N ARG A 223 -37.08 7.02 4.08
CA ARG A 223 -35.80 7.31 4.75
C ARG A 223 -34.71 6.42 4.19
N TRP A 224 -33.80 7.02 3.44
CA TRP A 224 -32.68 6.33 2.82
C TRP A 224 -31.34 6.74 3.43
N ALA A 225 -30.39 5.81 3.48
CA ALA A 225 -29.03 6.08 3.96
C ALA A 225 -28.19 6.96 3.01
N ALA A 226 -28.62 7.06 1.74
CA ALA A 226 -27.96 7.82 0.68
C ALA A 226 -28.96 8.16 -0.44
N THR A 227 -28.60 9.11 -1.30
CA THR A 227 -29.40 9.53 -2.45
C THR A 227 -29.55 8.39 -3.46
N LEU A 228 -30.78 8.08 -3.87
CA LEU A 228 -31.05 7.03 -4.87
C LEU A 228 -30.40 7.39 -6.20
N PHE A 229 -29.71 6.41 -6.80
CA PHE A 229 -28.87 6.68 -7.95
C PHE A 229 -28.89 5.54 -8.97
N LYS A 230 -28.97 5.89 -10.26
CA LYS A 230 -28.77 4.96 -11.36
C LYS A 230 -27.45 5.30 -12.05
N LEU A 231 -26.50 4.38 -12.03
CA LEU A 231 -25.24 4.56 -12.75
C LEU A 231 -25.48 4.48 -14.25
N THR A 232 -24.97 5.48 -14.98
CA THR A 232 -25.00 5.53 -16.45
C THR A 232 -23.61 5.36 -17.06
N ASP A 233 -22.57 5.71 -16.32
CA ASP A 233 -21.17 5.43 -16.70
C ASP A 233 -20.33 5.23 -15.45
N TYR A 234 -19.44 4.25 -15.45
CA TYR A 234 -18.52 4.03 -14.35
C TYR A 234 -17.32 3.20 -14.78
N LYS A 235 -16.19 3.45 -14.13
CA LYS A 235 -14.96 2.67 -14.25
C LYS A 235 -14.18 2.72 -12.96
N VAL A 236 -13.29 1.75 -12.76
CA VAL A 236 -12.29 1.87 -11.69
C VAL A 236 -11.49 3.14 -11.97
N ALA A 237 -11.45 4.07 -11.00
CA ALA A 237 -10.80 5.35 -11.21
C ALA A 237 -9.33 5.11 -11.54
N ASP A 238 -8.73 5.90 -12.41
CA ASP A 238 -7.28 6.06 -12.52
C ASP A 238 -6.97 7.51 -12.17
N SER A 239 -5.92 7.76 -11.39
CA SER A 239 -5.56 9.13 -10.96
C SER A 239 -5.11 10.02 -12.10
N GLU A 240 -4.81 9.43 -13.27
CA GLU A 240 -4.35 10.14 -14.45
C GLU A 240 -5.37 10.18 -15.58
N ASP A 241 -6.55 9.58 -15.40
CA ASP A 241 -7.68 9.79 -16.29
C ASP A 241 -8.26 11.17 -15.99
N LYS A 242 -7.78 12.19 -16.71
CA LYS A 242 -8.40 13.53 -16.78
C LYS A 242 -9.81 13.43 -17.34
#